data_AF-A0A067DAH7-F1
#
_entry.id   AF-A0A067DAH7-F1
#
_cell.length_a   1.000
_cell.length_b   1.000
_cell.length_c   1.000
_cell.angle_alpha   90.00
_cell.angle_beta   90.00
_cell.angle_gamma   90.00
#
_symmetry.space_group_name_H-M   'P 1'
#
loop_
_entity.id
_entity.type
_entity.pdbx_description
1 polymer ?
#
loop_
_entity_poly.entity_id
_entity_poly.type
_entity_poly.pdbx_seq_one_letter_code
_entity_poly.pdbx_strand_id
1 'polypeptide(L)'
;MGKVGLAPVIGMMMAECAQVGLMFAGKAAMSDGMSNLVFVFYSNAFASLVLLPASLLFHRSQIPPLTLPILSAFFLLGFLGTSSQFFGYAGIYYSSPTLSTAMLNLVPGFTFILAIIFG
;
A
#
# COMPACT_ATOMS: atom_id res chain seq x y z
N MET A 1 28.50 -5.46 -10.07
CA MET A 1 27.54 -4.45 -9.62
C MET A 1 26.70 -4.03 -10.81
N GLY A 2 25.53 -4.65 -10.98
CA GLY A 2 24.64 -4.40 -12.11
C GLY A 2 24.12 -2.96 -12.08
N LYS A 3 24.10 -2.30 -13.24
CA LYS A 3 23.58 -0.94 -13.40
C LYS A 3 22.14 -0.91 -12.88
N VAL A 4 21.92 -0.34 -11.69
CA VAL A 4 20.56 0.03 -11.26
C VAL A 4 20.08 1.01 -12.32
N GLY A 5 19.07 0.62 -13.10
CA GLY A 5 18.53 1.49 -14.14
C GLY A 5 18.09 2.81 -13.53
N LEU A 6 18.21 3.92 -14.27
CA LEU A 6 17.70 5.21 -13.81
C LEU A 6 16.18 5.15 -13.53
N ALA A 7 15.46 4.30 -14.27
CA ALA A 7 14.01 4.10 -14.15
C ALA A 7 13.54 3.65 -12.74
N PRO A 8 14.07 2.59 -12.12
CA PRO A 8 13.67 2.22 -10.75
C PRO A 8 14.05 3.28 -9.70
N VAL A 9 15.14 4.03 -9.88
CA VAL A 9 15.53 5.11 -8.96
C VAL A 9 14.51 6.24 -8.99
N ILE A 10 14.14 6.70 -10.20
CA ILE A 10 13.11 7.73 -10.39
C ILE A 10 11.76 7.23 -9.86
N GLY A 11 11.42 5.96 -10.12
CA GLY A 11 10.19 5.34 -9.62
C GLY A 11 10.10 5.33 -8.09
N MET A 12 11.18 4.92 -7.41
CA MET A 12 11.26 4.95 -5.94
C MET A 12 11.15 6.38 -5.41
N MET A 13 11.82 7.35 -6.04
CA MET A 13 11.76 8.75 -5.60
C MET A 13 10.35 9.34 -5.73
N MET A 14 9.65 9.05 -6.83
CA MET A 14 8.25 9.45 -7.02
C MET A 14 7.32 8.79 -5.99
N ALA A 15 7.53 7.50 -5.69
CA ALA A 15 6.74 6.78 -4.70
C ALA A 15 6.95 7.34 -3.28
N GLU A 16 8.19 7.63 -2.89
CA GLU A 16 8.50 8.24 -1.60
C GLU A 16 7.90 9.66 -1.49
N CYS A 17 8.01 10.47 -2.55
CA CYS A 17 7.37 11.79 -2.58
C CYS A 17 5.84 11.69 -2.44
N ALA A 18 5.20 10.74 -3.13
CA ALA A 18 3.76 10.50 -3.02
C ALA A 18 3.37 10.02 -1.60
N GLN A 19 4.18 9.15 -1.00
CA GLN A 19 3.96 8.65 0.35
C GLN A 19 4.04 9.79 1.40
N VAL A 20 5.05 10.65 1.30
CA VAL A 20 5.19 11.81 2.19
C VAL A 20 4.03 12.80 1.98
N GLY A 21 3.65 13.05 0.72
CA GLY A 21 2.49 13.90 0.40
C GLY A 21 1.19 13.38 1.03
N LEU A 22 0.96 12.07 0.97
CA LEU A 22 -0.20 11.42 1.58
C LEU A 22 -0.19 11.54 3.12
N MET A 23 0.97 11.36 3.76
CA MET A 23 1.10 11.58 5.20
C MET A 23 0.80 13.02 5.61
N PHE A 24 1.24 14.00 4.82
CA PHE A 24 1.02 15.41 5.09
C PHE A 24 -0.47 15.79 4.93
N ALA A 25 -1.09 15.35 3.83
CA ALA A 25 -2.53 15.52 3.60
C ALA A 25 -3.37 14.82 4.68
N GLY A 26 -2.98 13.61 5.09
CA GLY A 26 -3.62 12.87 6.18
C GLY A 26 -3.52 13.60 7.51
N LYS A 27 -2.34 14.15 7.86
CA LYS A 27 -2.18 14.97 9.07
C LYS A 27 -3.05 16.23 9.02
N ALA A 28 -3.12 16.91 7.88
CA ALA A 28 -3.95 18.11 7.72
C ALA A 28 -5.44 17.78 7.91
N ALA A 29 -5.94 16.70 7.28
CA ALA A 29 -7.33 16.27 7.41
C ALA A 29 -7.69 15.81 8.84
N MET A 30 -6.77 15.12 9.52
CA MET A 30 -6.99 14.70 10.92
C MET A 30 -6.97 15.87 11.90
N SER A 31 -6.15 16.89 11.64
CA SER A 31 -6.14 18.12 12.45
C SER A 31 -7.48 18.87 12.39
N ASP A 32 -8.25 18.65 11.33
CA ASP A 32 -9.60 19.21 11.13
C ASP A 32 -10.71 18.29 11.68
N GLY A 33 -10.33 17.23 12.42
CA GLY A 33 -11.25 16.31 13.11
C GLY A 33 -11.64 15.06 12.32
N MET A 34 -11.07 14.81 11.13
CA MET A 34 -11.36 13.59 10.36
C MET A 34 -10.70 12.35 10.98
N SER A 35 -11.45 11.25 11.09
CA SER A 35 -10.91 9.99 11.59
C SER A 35 -9.98 9.32 10.56
N ASN A 36 -8.93 8.66 11.07
CA ASN A 36 -7.90 8.00 10.25
C ASN A 36 -8.49 7.00 9.25
N LEU A 37 -9.47 6.22 9.69
CA LEU A 37 -10.13 5.20 8.88
C LEU A 37 -10.93 5.82 7.73
N VAL A 38 -11.61 6.94 7.97
CA VAL A 38 -12.40 7.64 6.95
C VAL A 38 -11.47 8.23 5.88
N PHE A 39 -10.35 8.84 6.28
CA PHE A 39 -9.36 9.36 5.34
C PHE A 39 -8.81 8.25 4.42
N VAL A 40 -8.45 7.09 5.00
CA VAL A 40 -7.91 5.99 4.20
C VAL A 40 -8.97 5.36 3.27
N PHE A 41 -10.22 5.25 3.73
CA PHE A 41 -11.32 4.79 2.89
C PHE A 41 -11.52 5.70 1.67
N TYR A 42 -11.58 7.02 1.89
CA TYR A 42 -11.69 8.00 0.80
C TYR A 42 -10.50 7.97 -0.15
N SER A 43 -9.27 7.86 0.37
CA SER A 43 -8.08 7.78 -0.48
C SER A 43 -8.08 6.53 -1.34
N ASN A 44 -8.44 5.36 -0.80
CA ASN A 44 -8.54 4.12 -1.57
C ASN A 44 -9.68 4.14 -2.59
N ALA A 45 -10.82 4.74 -2.24
CA ALA A 45 -11.95 4.93 -3.16
C ALA A 45 -11.58 5.88 -4.31
N PHE A 46 -10.86 6.96 -4.02
CA PHE A 46 -10.37 7.87 -5.06
C PHE A 46 -9.33 7.18 -5.95
N ALA A 47 -8.39 6.45 -5.36
CA ALA A 47 -7.39 5.68 -6.10
C ALA A 47 -8.05 4.65 -7.03
N SER A 48 -9.06 3.91 -6.56
CA SER A 48 -9.80 2.96 -7.40
C SER A 48 -10.56 3.69 -8.52
N LEU A 49 -11.17 4.83 -8.23
CA LEU A 49 -11.90 5.64 -9.22
C LEU A 49 -10.97 6.23 -10.29
N VAL A 50 -9.71 6.51 -9.98
CA VAL A 50 -8.71 6.96 -10.98
C VAL A 50 -8.08 5.79 -11.73
N LEU A 51 -7.74 4.70 -11.03
CA LEU A 51 -7.10 3.52 -11.62
C LEU A 51 -8.04 2.73 -12.52
N LEU A 52 -9.34 2.68 -12.21
CA LEU A 52 -10.33 1.95 -13.01
C LEU A 52 -10.47 2.52 -14.44
N PRO A 53 -10.71 3.83 -14.68
CA PRO A 53 -10.71 4.39 -16.03
C PRO A 53 -9.32 4.40 -16.67
N ALA A 54 -8.25 4.65 -15.91
CA ALA A 54 -6.88 4.60 -16.45
C ALA A 54 -6.53 3.20 -16.97
N SER A 55 -6.87 2.14 -16.23
CA SER A 55 -6.64 0.76 -16.66
C SER A 55 -7.47 0.39 -17.90
N LEU A 56 -8.74 0.84 -17.99
CA LEU A 56 -9.58 0.62 -19.16
C LEU A 56 -9.09 1.35 -20.42
N LEU A 57 -8.48 2.54 -20.27
CA LEU A 57 -7.96 3.34 -21.38
C LEU A 57 -6.57 2.87 -21.85
N PHE A 58 -5.64 2.61 -20.92
CA PHE A 58 -4.25 2.26 -21.25
C PHE A 58 -4.04 0.76 -21.52
N HIS A 59 -4.78 -0.13 -20.86
CA HIS A 59 -4.56 -1.59 -20.95
C HIS A 59 -5.64 -2.33 -21.75
N ARG A 60 -6.47 -1.60 -22.52
CA ARG A 60 -7.60 -2.17 -23.29
C ARG A 60 -7.22 -3.35 -24.18
N SER A 61 -5.98 -3.41 -24.66
CA SER A 61 -5.52 -4.42 -25.63
C SER A 61 -4.89 -5.67 -25.02
N GLN A 62 -4.62 -5.69 -23.70
CA GLN A 62 -3.96 -6.80 -23.01
C GLN A 62 -4.65 -7.20 -21.71
N ILE A 63 -5.99 -7.10 -21.66
CA ILE A 63 -6.77 -7.49 -20.48
C ILE A 63 -6.66 -9.02 -20.33
N PRO A 64 -5.94 -9.55 -19.33
CA PRO A 64 -5.90 -10.98 -19.09
C PRO A 64 -7.31 -11.42 -18.66
N PRO A 65 -7.77 -12.63 -19.03
CA PRO A 65 -9.07 -13.11 -18.59
C PRO A 65 -9.10 -13.13 -17.05
N LEU A 66 -10.08 -12.44 -16.47
CA LEU A 66 -10.36 -12.47 -15.04
C LEU A 66 -10.88 -13.87 -14.68
N THR A 67 -9.99 -14.74 -14.23
CA THR A 67 -10.34 -16.06 -13.71
C THR A 67 -10.70 -15.96 -12.23
N LEU A 68 -11.59 -16.83 -11.74
CA LEU A 68 -11.95 -16.91 -10.32
C LEU A 68 -10.75 -16.98 -9.35
N PRO A 69 -9.65 -17.72 -9.62
CA PRO A 69 -8.47 -17.70 -8.75
C PRO A 69 -7.75 -16.35 -8.72
N ILE A 70 -7.74 -15.59 -9.81
CA ILE A 70 -7.16 -14.24 -9.83
C ILE A 70 -8.03 -13.29 -9.00
N LEU A 71 -9.36 -13.40 -9.13
CA LEU A 71 -10.29 -12.59 -8.35
C LEU A 71 -10.20 -12.90 -6.85
N SER A 72 -10.10 -14.17 -6.47
CA SER A 72 -9.92 -14.57 -5.07
C SER A 72 -8.56 -14.12 -4.52
N ALA A 73 -7.50 -14.14 -5.34
CA ALA A 73 -6.20 -13.61 -4.95
C ALA A 73 -6.26 -12.09 -4.69
N PHE A 74 -6.88 -11.30 -5.56
CA PHE A 74 -7.09 -9.87 -5.32
C PHE A 74 -7.93 -9.60 -4.08
N PHE A 75 -8.98 -10.40 -3.86
CA PHE A 75 -9.81 -10.30 -2.66
C PHE A 75 -9.00 -10.60 -1.40
N LEU A 76 -8.21 -11.67 -1.38
CA LEU A 76 -7.34 -12.03 -0.26
C LEU A 76 -6.28 -10.95 0.00
N LEU A 77 -5.66 -10.39 -1.04
CA LEU A 77 -4.71 -9.28 -0.91
C LEU A 77 -5.39 -8.04 -0.27
N GLY A 78 -6.57 -7.65 -0.76
CA GLY A 78 -7.32 -6.52 -0.22
C GLY A 78 -7.78 -6.77 1.22
N PHE A 79 -8.23 -7.98 1.54
CA PHE A 79 -8.64 -8.38 2.88
C PHE A 79 -7.47 -8.38 3.87
N LEU A 80 -6.32 -8.92 3.47
CA LEU A 80 -5.10 -8.88 4.29
C LEU A 80 -4.60 -7.45 4.51
N GLY A 81 -4.64 -6.60 3.47
CA GLY A 81 -4.22 -5.20 3.56
C GLY A 81 -5.10 -4.34 4.46
N THR A 82 -6.42 -4.52 4.39
CA THR A 82 -7.36 -3.82 5.27
C THR A 82 -7.28 -4.33 6.71
N SER A 83 -7.12 -5.65 6.91
CA SER A 83 -6.92 -6.24 8.23
C SER A 83 -5.62 -5.75 8.87
N SER A 84 -4.50 -5.70 8.13
CA SER A 84 -3.22 -5.22 8.66
C SER A 84 -3.28 -3.75 9.07
N GLN A 85 -4.03 -2.94 8.33
CA GLN A 85 -4.26 -1.54 8.68
C GLN A 85 -5.11 -1.41 9.95
N PHE A 86 -6.16 -2.23 10.10
CA PHE A 86 -6.98 -2.27 11.30
C PHE A 86 -6.17 -2.71 12.53
N PHE A 87 -5.38 -3.78 12.40
CA PHE A 87 -4.44 -4.24 13.43
C PHE A 87 -3.33 -3.22 13.70
N GLY A 88 -2.90 -2.44 12.70
CA GLY A 88 -1.93 -1.36 12.86
C GLY A 88 -2.47 -0.23 13.74
N TYR A 89 -3.71 0.21 13.52
CA TYR A 89 -4.35 1.21 14.38
C TYR A 89 -4.60 0.68 15.78
N ALA A 90 -5.10 -0.56 15.92
CA ALA A 90 -5.23 -1.20 17.22
C ALA A 90 -3.86 -1.34 17.91
N GLY A 91 -2.82 -1.69 17.16
CA GLY A 91 -1.45 -1.80 17.63
C GLY A 91 -0.87 -0.48 18.13
N ILE A 92 -1.12 0.64 17.44
CA ILE A 92 -0.72 1.99 17.90
C ILE A 92 -1.57 2.43 19.10
N TYR A 93 -2.83 1.99 19.19
CA TYR A 93 -3.68 2.29 20.35
C TYR A 93 -3.23 1.55 21.61
N TYR A 94 -2.77 0.30 21.46
CA TYR A 94 -2.28 -0.55 22.56
C TYR A 94 -0.76 -0.50 22.76
N SER A 95 -0.01 0.14 21.86
CA SER A 95 1.46 0.16 21.86
C SER A 95 2.03 1.52 21.52
N SER A 96 3.27 1.78 21.95
CA SER A 96 3.94 3.04 21.64
C SER A 96 4.25 3.13 20.13
N PRO A 97 4.11 4.31 19.51
CA PRO A 97 4.55 4.57 18.14
C PRO A 97 5.98 4.08 17.86
N THR A 98 6.85 4.11 18.88
CA THR A 98 8.24 3.63 18.79
C THR A 98 8.33 2.12 18.53
N LEU A 99 7.47 1.31 19.18
CA LEU A 99 7.43 -0.14 18.94
C LEU A 99 6.92 -0.44 17.53
N SER A 100 5.91 0.30 17.08
CA SER A 100 5.37 0.17 15.71
C SER A 100 6.46 0.44 14.65
N THR A 101 7.25 1.51 14.80
CA THR A 101 8.40 1.79 13.93
C THR A 101 9.48 0.71 14.01
N ALA A 102 9.76 0.15 15.19
CA ALA A 102 10.73 -0.93 15.33
C ALA A 102 10.27 -2.22 14.63
N MET A 103 8.97 -2.52 14.67
CA MET A 103 8.37 -3.66 13.95
C MET A 103 8.44 -3.49 12.43
N LEU A 104 8.30 -2.27 11.91
CA LEU A 104 8.44 -2.00 10.47
C LEU A 104 9.85 -2.32 9.95
N ASN A 105 10.90 -2.14 10.77
CA ASN A 105 12.26 -2.51 10.39
C ASN A 105 12.46 -4.01 10.23
N LEU A 106 11.58 -4.85 10.78
CA LEU A 106 11.63 -6.30 10.63
C LEU A 106 11.00 -6.77 9.32
N VAL A 107 10.19 -5.93 8.64
CA VAL A 107 9.54 -6.26 7.36
C VAL A 107 10.55 -6.79 6.34
N PRO A 108 11.66 -6.11 6.01
CA PRO A 108 12.64 -6.64 5.05
C PRO A 108 13.26 -7.97 5.49
N GLY A 109 13.45 -8.19 6.79
CA GLY A 109 13.93 -9.46 7.34
C GLY A 109 12.94 -10.60 7.09
N PHE A 110 11.66 -10.39 7.39
CA PHE A 110 10.60 -11.36 7.11
C PHE A 110 10.42 -11.61 5.60
N THR A 111 10.49 -10.56 4.78
CA THR A 111 10.43 -10.70 3.31
C THR A 111 11.55 -11.60 2.80
N PHE A 112 12.77 -11.47 3.34
CA PHE A 112 13.90 -12.32 2.95
C PHE A 112 13.67 -13.79 3.35
N ILE A 113 13.18 -14.05 4.57
CA ILE A 113 12.85 -15.41 5.02
C ILE A 113 11.79 -16.04 4.13
N LEU A 114 10.70 -15.31 3.84
CA LEU A 114 9.65 -15.77 2.94
C LEU A 114 10.18 -16.03 1.53
N ALA A 115 11.06 -15.17 1.02
CA ALA A 115 11.71 -15.37 -0.27
C ALA A 115 12.60 -16.62 -0.31
N ILE A 116 13.22 -17.01 0.81
CA ILE A 116 13.96 -18.29 0.89
C ILE A 116 13.02 -19.50 0.93
N ILE A 117 11.87 -19.39 1.60
CA ILE A 117 10.92 -20.49 1.75
C ILE A 117 10.14 -20.73 0.44
N PHE A 118 9.79 -19.66 -0.28
CA PHE A 118 8.93 -19.70 -1.47
C PHE A 118 9.64 -19.42 -2.80
N GLY A 119 10.91 -19.00 -2.79
CA GLY A 119 11.73 -18.76 -3.97
C GLY A 119 12.54 -19.97 -4.38
#